data_AF-A0A2E4FFD8-F1
#
_entry.id   AF-A0A2E4FFD8-F1
#
_cell.length_a   1.000
_cell.length_b   1.000
_cell.length_c   1.000
_cell.angle_alpha   90.00
_cell.angle_beta   90.00
_cell.angle_gamma   90.00
#
_symmetry.space_group_name_H-M   'P 1'
#
loop_
_entity.id
_entity.type
_entity.pdbx_description
1 polymer ?
#
loop_
_entity_poly.entity_id
_entity_poly.type
_entity_poly.pdbx_seq_one_letter_code
_entity_poly.pdbx_strand_id
1 'polypeptide(L)'
;MLSHQKIAGIIALACVTALGALPEPAHAEITGFSLSRIEGAGDLTLSDRFGTGANDTRHVINIADCEAYAGGSATFSVRIDDAPSGYVYGVAYAGPGKTCPTTHASFDGAVTDDCFVVEQDEELPSGEFSFDVSLDWLTGGDCDAGTNSTSRVYVVIEDPNLESTDENHQFDITVDLDPPGAPELTDVSPGDRRLDLSWSDESNTDDVTYTVYWDDQSLVESDLSPAHSESGITDTGYAIEDDTLDNGVAYVVAVAAVDDADNESGLSNSMLGTPIETLDFWELYQSSGGTDPGGYCFIATAAWGHPMATHLNALRSFRDQVLMPTAVGQSFVASYYRWGRFAAAFIAPSPTARFVARVLLVPLVWLAQWTTGANPLGFWLLLGLMALLWRANGSRQRPLLPTEVTA
;
A
#
# COMPACT_ATOMS: atom_id res chain seq x y z
N MET A 1 54.68 75.67 7.40
CA MET A 1 54.32 76.80 6.52
C MET A 1 52.90 76.52 6.06
N LEU A 2 51.88 77.08 6.74
CA LEU A 2 51.17 78.31 6.32
C LEU A 2 50.71 78.22 4.86
N SER A 3 49.48 78.46 4.43
CA SER A 3 48.18 78.79 5.04
C SER A 3 47.29 79.24 3.87
N HIS A 4 45.96 79.09 3.98
CA HIS A 4 44.92 79.87 3.27
C HIS A 4 44.66 79.46 1.79
N GLN A 5 43.44 79.46 1.23
CA GLN A 5 42.20 80.15 1.61
C GLN A 5 40.96 79.57 0.90
N LYS A 6 39.81 79.93 1.46
CA LYS A 6 38.40 79.56 1.24
C LYS A 6 37.76 79.86 -0.14
N ILE A 7 36.79 79.01 -0.49
CA ILE A 7 35.37 79.25 -0.90
C ILE A 7 35.06 80.26 -2.03
N ALA A 8 34.41 79.78 -3.10
CA ALA A 8 33.20 80.38 -3.69
C ALA A 8 32.60 79.45 -4.77
N GLY A 9 31.31 79.12 -4.66
CA GLY A 9 30.57 78.41 -5.71
C GLY A 9 30.04 79.36 -6.80
N ILE A 10 29.65 78.81 -7.95
CA ILE A 10 28.53 79.23 -8.82
C ILE A 10 28.32 78.15 -9.92
N ILE A 11 27.05 78.01 -10.26
CA ILE A 11 26.31 77.04 -11.07
C ILE A 11 26.62 77.10 -12.59
N ALA A 12 26.31 75.97 -13.26
CA ALA A 12 26.06 75.74 -14.69
C ALA A 12 27.27 75.50 -15.62
N LEU A 13 27.35 74.30 -16.22
CA LEU A 13 26.59 73.93 -17.42
C LEU A 13 26.81 72.44 -17.72
N ALA A 14 25.74 71.66 -17.72
CA ALA A 14 25.73 70.29 -18.23
C ALA A 14 25.96 70.32 -19.74
N CYS A 15 26.99 69.63 -20.23
CA CYS A 15 27.16 69.34 -21.64
C CYS A 15 27.36 67.84 -21.83
N VAL A 16 26.27 67.26 -22.33
CA VAL A 16 26.06 65.92 -22.87
C VAL A 16 27.31 65.33 -23.54
N THR A 17 27.79 64.20 -23.02
CA THR A 17 28.39 63.14 -23.84
C THR A 17 27.60 61.87 -23.55
N ALA A 18 26.43 61.79 -24.19
CA ALA A 18 25.74 60.52 -24.39
C ALA A 18 26.59 59.72 -25.38
N LEU A 19 27.56 58.97 -24.85
CA LEU A 19 28.15 57.85 -25.55
C LEU A 19 27.04 56.80 -25.61
N GLY A 20 26.46 56.61 -26.79
CA GLY A 20 25.38 55.67 -27.00
C GLY A 20 25.81 54.29 -26.53
N ALA A 21 25.13 53.75 -25.51
CA ALA A 21 25.00 52.33 -25.38
C ALA A 21 24.34 51.86 -26.68
N LEU A 22 25.12 51.17 -27.53
CA LEU A 22 24.53 50.36 -28.58
C LEU A 22 23.55 49.42 -27.86
N PRO A 23 22.31 49.24 -28.35
CA PRO A 23 21.46 48.20 -27.81
C PRO A 23 22.24 46.89 -27.93
N GLU A 24 22.48 46.22 -26.80
CA GLU A 24 22.85 44.81 -26.84
C GLU A 24 21.79 44.10 -27.70
N PRO A 25 22.18 43.24 -28.65
CA PRO A 25 21.21 42.47 -29.41
C PRO A 25 20.31 41.75 -28.40
N ALA A 26 19.02 42.07 -28.42
CA ALA A 26 18.06 41.40 -27.56
C ALA A 26 17.95 39.95 -28.07
N HIS A 27 18.40 39.00 -27.27
CA HIS A 27 18.25 37.58 -27.53
C HIS A 27 16.77 37.22 -27.60
N ALA A 28 16.37 36.41 -28.59
CA ALA A 28 15.05 35.80 -28.59
C ALA A 28 15.05 34.70 -27.50
N GLU A 29 14.12 34.77 -26.57
CA GLU A 29 13.93 33.77 -25.51
C GLU A 29 13.42 32.46 -26.11
N ILE A 30 14.11 31.34 -25.85
CA ILE A 30 13.59 30.02 -26.21
C ILE A 30 12.53 29.65 -25.17
N THR A 31 11.33 29.30 -25.62
CA THR A 31 10.23 28.95 -24.72
C THR A 31 9.68 27.56 -25.02
N GLY A 32 9.22 26.88 -23.97
CA GLY A 32 8.56 25.57 -24.10
C GLY A 32 9.50 24.40 -24.36
N PHE A 33 10.79 24.52 -24.05
CA PHE A 33 11.71 23.37 -24.11
C PHE A 33 11.26 22.29 -23.13
N SER A 34 10.95 21.10 -23.64
CA SER A 34 10.53 19.96 -22.83
C SER A 34 10.87 18.63 -23.49
N LEU A 35 11.22 17.63 -22.67
CA LEU A 35 11.25 16.23 -23.10
C LEU A 35 9.81 15.75 -23.32
N SER A 36 9.48 15.37 -24.54
CA SER A 36 8.14 14.92 -24.89
C SER A 36 7.98 13.42 -24.69
N ARG A 37 9.00 12.63 -25.03
CA ARG A 37 8.96 11.17 -24.90
C ARG A 37 10.35 10.55 -25.02
N ILE A 38 10.54 9.40 -24.40
CA ILE A 38 11.63 8.46 -24.72
C ILE A 38 11.04 7.12 -25.14
N GLU A 39 11.48 6.59 -26.28
CA GLU A 39 11.02 5.29 -26.82
C GLU A 39 12.21 4.40 -27.14
N GLY A 40 12.09 3.09 -26.95
CA GLY A 40 13.10 2.16 -27.40
C GLY A 40 13.11 2.08 -28.92
N ALA A 41 14.29 2.11 -29.53
CA ALA A 41 14.40 1.97 -30.98
C ALA A 41 14.10 0.54 -31.42
N GLY A 42 13.33 0.38 -32.50
CA GLY A 42 12.94 -0.92 -33.02
C GLY A 42 11.92 -1.63 -32.12
N ASP A 43 12.23 -2.86 -31.72
CA ASP A 43 11.35 -3.70 -30.87
C ASP A 43 11.69 -3.58 -29.37
N LEU A 44 12.64 -2.71 -29.00
CA LEU A 44 13.05 -2.54 -27.61
C LEU A 44 11.93 -1.86 -26.81
N THR A 45 11.49 -2.51 -25.73
CA THR A 45 10.52 -1.95 -24.79
C THR A 45 11.25 -1.44 -23.57
N LEU A 46 11.07 -0.16 -23.24
CA LEU A 46 11.67 0.47 -22.06
C LEU A 46 10.72 0.34 -20.87
N SER A 47 11.29 0.17 -19.68
CA SER A 47 10.59 0.14 -18.40
C SER A 47 9.95 1.50 -18.12
N ASP A 48 8.83 1.48 -17.39
CA ASP A 48 8.19 2.71 -16.93
C ASP A 48 9.13 3.53 -16.01
N ARG A 49 10.07 2.86 -15.33
CA ARG A 49 11.06 3.48 -14.44
C ARG A 49 12.05 4.39 -15.16
N PHE A 50 12.30 4.13 -16.44
CA PHE A 50 13.13 5.01 -17.26
C PHE A 50 12.46 6.36 -17.54
N GLY A 51 11.16 6.52 -17.25
CA GLY A 51 10.44 7.78 -17.45
C GLY A 51 10.24 8.09 -18.93
N THR A 52 9.43 7.27 -19.60
CA THR A 52 9.20 7.35 -21.05
C THR A 52 8.19 8.43 -21.46
N GLY A 53 7.48 9.02 -20.51
CA GLY A 53 6.41 9.98 -20.73
C GLY A 53 6.84 11.45 -20.79
N ALA A 54 5.92 12.29 -21.27
CA ALA A 54 6.11 13.74 -21.30
C ALA A 54 6.14 14.31 -19.88
N ASN A 55 7.17 15.10 -19.57
CA ASN A 55 7.42 15.72 -18.25
C ASN A 55 7.79 14.74 -17.13
N ASP A 56 8.17 13.50 -17.45
CA ASP A 56 8.81 12.66 -16.46
C ASP A 56 10.12 13.32 -16.01
N THR A 57 10.33 13.41 -14.71
CA THR A 57 11.52 14.06 -14.12
C THR A 57 12.50 13.07 -13.52
N ARG A 58 12.16 11.78 -13.57
CA ARG A 58 12.93 10.68 -13.00
C ARG A 58 13.16 9.66 -14.10
N HIS A 59 14.44 9.49 -14.46
CA HIS A 59 14.88 8.51 -15.43
C HIS A 59 15.89 7.60 -14.73
N VAL A 60 15.49 6.37 -14.41
CA VAL A 60 16.34 5.40 -13.72
C VAL A 60 16.49 4.16 -14.58
N ILE A 61 17.72 3.67 -14.69
CA ILE A 61 18.07 2.36 -15.23
C ILE A 61 18.66 1.56 -14.07
N ASN A 62 18.08 0.40 -13.78
CA ASN A 62 18.62 -0.54 -12.79
C ASN A 62 19.39 -1.69 -13.47
N ILE A 63 19.82 -2.69 -12.71
CA ILE A 63 20.58 -3.84 -13.24
C ILE A 63 19.78 -4.60 -14.32
N ALA A 64 18.53 -4.96 -14.02
CA ALA A 64 17.69 -5.71 -14.96
C ALA A 64 17.40 -4.93 -16.25
N ASP A 65 17.17 -3.62 -16.14
CA ASP A 65 17.01 -2.72 -17.27
C ASP A 65 18.29 -2.63 -18.10
N CYS A 66 19.46 -2.50 -17.46
CA CYS A 66 20.76 -2.49 -18.14
C CYS A 66 20.97 -3.75 -18.99
N GLU A 67 20.67 -4.92 -18.44
CA GLU A 67 20.77 -6.19 -19.17
C GLU A 67 19.76 -6.28 -20.33
N ALA A 68 18.52 -5.85 -20.09
CA ALA A 68 17.46 -5.85 -21.10
C ALA A 68 17.74 -4.90 -22.26
N TYR A 69 18.45 -3.79 -22.00
CA TYR A 69 18.78 -2.75 -22.97
C TYR A 69 20.10 -2.98 -23.71
N ALA A 70 20.82 -4.05 -23.39
CA ALA A 70 22.14 -4.33 -23.95
C ALA A 70 22.13 -4.35 -25.49
N GLY A 71 23.00 -3.55 -26.10
CA GLY A 71 23.11 -3.34 -27.54
C GLY A 71 21.98 -2.51 -28.16
N GLY A 72 21.06 -1.99 -27.34
CA GLY A 72 19.92 -1.19 -27.75
C GLY A 72 20.20 0.31 -27.82
N SER A 73 19.25 1.03 -28.42
CA SER A 73 19.22 2.50 -28.41
C SER A 73 17.82 2.99 -28.06
N ALA A 74 17.74 4.19 -27.49
CA ALA A 74 16.48 4.87 -27.22
C ALA A 74 16.40 6.17 -28.03
N THR A 75 15.24 6.43 -28.62
CA THR A 75 14.93 7.66 -29.33
C THR A 75 14.34 8.66 -28.33
N PHE A 76 15.04 9.78 -28.15
CA PHE A 76 14.60 10.90 -27.32
C PHE A 76 13.89 11.91 -28.22
N SER A 77 12.68 12.30 -27.86
CA SER A 77 11.92 13.34 -28.54
C SER A 77 11.86 14.59 -27.68
N VAL A 78 12.28 15.72 -28.24
CA VAL A 78 12.31 17.02 -27.57
C VAL A 78 11.39 17.97 -28.32
N ARG A 79 10.60 18.74 -27.57
CA ARG A 79 9.69 19.74 -28.09
C ARG A 79 10.18 21.14 -27.73
N ILE A 80 10.07 22.05 -28.68
CA ILE A 80 10.28 23.49 -28.54
C ILE A 80 9.06 24.20 -29.12
N ASP A 81 8.44 25.09 -28.34
CA ASP A 81 7.21 25.77 -28.75
C ASP A 81 7.47 26.95 -29.69
N ASP A 82 8.55 27.71 -29.48
CA ASP A 82 8.97 28.80 -30.36
C ASP A 82 10.49 28.77 -30.55
N ALA A 83 10.91 28.44 -31.78
CA ALA A 83 12.32 28.32 -32.16
C ALA A 83 12.72 29.55 -33.00
N PRO A 84 13.67 30.38 -32.53
CA PRO A 84 14.14 31.54 -33.29
C PRO A 84 14.83 31.11 -34.60
N SER A 85 14.63 31.88 -35.68
CA SER A 85 15.27 31.58 -36.96
C SER A 85 16.77 31.85 -36.93
N GLY A 86 17.58 30.92 -37.45
CA GLY A 86 19.03 31.08 -37.60
C GLY A 86 19.85 30.57 -36.41
N TYR A 87 19.19 29.99 -35.40
CA TYR A 87 19.84 29.30 -34.30
C TYR A 87 20.24 27.89 -34.74
N VAL A 88 21.30 27.36 -34.10
CA VAL A 88 21.75 25.99 -34.29
C VAL A 88 21.62 25.21 -32.99
N TYR A 89 21.58 23.88 -33.09
CA TYR A 89 21.63 23.01 -31.93
C TYR A 89 22.64 21.89 -32.13
N GLY A 90 23.07 21.34 -31.01
CA GLY A 90 23.80 20.09 -30.97
C GLY A 90 23.28 19.20 -29.86
N VAL A 91 23.57 17.92 -30.00
CA VAL A 91 23.18 16.90 -29.04
C VAL A 91 24.39 16.04 -28.72
N ALA A 92 24.65 15.83 -27.44
CA ALA A 92 25.67 14.92 -26.98
C ALA A 92 25.22 14.21 -25.71
N TYR A 93 25.79 13.05 -25.42
CA TYR A 93 25.55 12.36 -24.17
C TYR A 93 26.84 11.79 -23.59
N ALA A 94 26.88 11.76 -22.26
CA ALA A 94 28.00 11.29 -21.47
C ALA A 94 27.55 10.08 -20.65
N GLY A 95 28.39 9.05 -20.63
CA GLY A 95 28.15 7.84 -19.82
C GLY A 95 28.30 8.10 -18.31
N PRO A 96 28.27 7.03 -17.49
CA PRO A 96 28.16 7.15 -16.04
C PRO A 96 29.27 8.01 -15.41
N GLY A 97 28.86 9.08 -14.72
CA GLY A 97 29.77 9.98 -14.01
C GLY A 97 30.61 10.91 -14.91
N LYS A 98 30.36 10.92 -16.22
CA LYS A 98 31.06 11.76 -17.21
C LYS A 98 30.27 13.03 -17.55
N THR A 99 30.89 13.90 -18.34
CA THR A 99 30.30 15.18 -18.78
C THR A 99 30.76 15.53 -20.18
N CYS A 100 29.91 16.24 -20.93
CA CYS A 100 30.27 16.86 -22.20
C CYS A 100 30.62 18.35 -22.04
N PRO A 101 31.46 18.92 -22.92
CA PRO A 101 31.62 20.37 -23.00
C PRO A 101 30.36 20.98 -23.59
N THR A 102 29.66 21.83 -22.84
CA THR A 102 28.38 22.42 -23.26
C THR A 102 28.50 23.90 -23.63
N THR A 103 29.69 24.33 -24.05
CA THR A 103 29.98 25.74 -24.35
C THR A 103 29.54 26.15 -25.74
N HIS A 104 29.43 25.21 -26.68
CA HIS A 104 28.96 25.46 -28.04
C HIS A 104 28.17 24.26 -28.52
N ALA A 105 27.24 24.48 -29.47
CA ALA A 105 26.48 23.42 -30.13
C ALA A 105 27.37 22.46 -30.94
N SER A 106 28.61 22.87 -31.25
CA SER A 106 29.63 22.03 -31.88
C SER A 106 30.20 20.95 -30.94
N PHE A 107 30.07 21.12 -29.61
CA PHE A 107 30.75 20.31 -28.60
C PHE A 107 32.29 20.25 -28.80
N ASP A 108 32.89 21.33 -29.29
CA ASP A 108 34.33 21.41 -29.50
C ASP A 108 35.12 21.06 -28.23
N GLY A 109 36.10 20.16 -28.38
CA GLY A 109 36.88 19.63 -27.28
C GLY A 109 36.26 18.43 -26.56
N ALA A 110 35.15 17.88 -27.07
CA ALA A 110 34.61 16.61 -26.59
C ALA A 110 35.67 15.49 -26.69
N VAL A 111 35.83 14.76 -25.58
CA VAL A 111 36.67 13.57 -25.53
C VAL A 111 35.77 12.38 -25.82
N THR A 112 36.03 11.67 -26.90
CA THR A 112 35.16 10.60 -27.42
C THR A 112 34.84 9.50 -26.41
N ASP A 113 35.71 9.25 -25.44
CA ASP A 113 35.51 8.24 -24.40
C ASP A 113 34.65 8.74 -23.23
N ASP A 114 34.50 10.06 -23.07
CA ASP A 114 33.71 10.70 -22.00
C ASP A 114 32.38 11.28 -22.53
N CYS A 115 32.35 11.67 -23.80
CA CYS A 115 31.24 12.38 -24.44
C CYS A 115 31.07 11.89 -25.88
N PHE A 116 29.89 11.36 -26.17
CA PHE A 116 29.48 10.96 -27.51
C PHE A 116 28.60 12.05 -28.11
N VAL A 117 29.02 12.61 -29.24
CA VAL A 117 28.28 13.68 -29.92
C VAL A 117 27.45 13.08 -31.05
N VAL A 118 26.14 13.36 -31.02
CA VAL A 118 25.14 12.83 -31.96
C VAL A 118 24.92 13.79 -33.12
N GLU A 119 24.62 15.05 -32.80
CA GLU A 119 24.35 16.13 -33.75
C GLU A 119 25.24 17.33 -33.41
N GLN A 120 25.71 18.06 -34.42
CA GLN A 120 26.62 19.20 -34.27
C GLN A 120 26.22 20.32 -35.22
N ASP A 121 26.03 21.53 -34.68
CA ASP A 121 25.73 22.75 -35.46
C ASP A 121 24.57 22.59 -36.47
N GLU A 122 23.56 21.78 -36.13
CA GLU A 122 22.40 21.53 -36.98
C GLU A 122 21.38 22.68 -36.87
N GLU A 123 20.63 22.95 -37.95
CA GLU A 123 19.63 24.02 -37.95
C GLU A 123 18.51 23.70 -36.95
N LEU A 124 18.21 24.61 -36.01
CA LEU A 124 17.20 24.39 -34.98
C LEU A 124 15.80 24.24 -35.60
N PRO A 125 15.15 23.07 -35.48
CA PRO A 125 13.82 22.88 -36.01
C PRO A 125 12.76 23.56 -35.12
N SER A 126 11.64 23.94 -35.73
CA SER A 126 10.45 24.35 -34.97
C SER A 126 9.56 23.14 -34.69
N GLY A 127 9.07 23.02 -33.45
CA GLY A 127 8.22 21.91 -33.02
C GLY A 127 8.99 20.78 -32.32
N GLU A 128 8.84 19.55 -32.79
CA GLU A 128 9.42 18.35 -32.18
C GLU A 128 10.50 17.77 -33.08
N PHE A 129 11.62 17.38 -32.47
CA PHE A 129 12.72 16.67 -33.13
C PHE A 129 13.20 15.51 -32.26
N SER A 130 13.85 14.54 -32.88
CA SER A 130 14.26 13.30 -32.22
C SER A 130 15.68 12.91 -32.57
N PHE A 131 16.37 12.28 -31.63
CA PHE A 131 17.70 11.73 -31.81
C PHE A 131 17.86 10.42 -31.03
N ASP A 132 18.76 9.56 -31.50
CA ASP A 132 19.00 8.24 -30.90
C ASP A 132 20.19 8.27 -29.95
N VAL A 133 20.03 7.64 -28.79
CA VAL A 133 21.03 7.50 -27.75
C VAL A 133 21.33 6.02 -27.52
N SER A 134 22.61 5.65 -27.53
CA SER A 134 23.02 4.28 -27.20
C SER A 134 22.82 4.00 -25.71
N LEU A 135 22.07 2.95 -25.38
CA LEU A 135 21.82 2.58 -23.99
C LEU A 135 23.07 1.94 -23.35
N ASP A 136 23.86 1.18 -24.11
CA ASP A 136 25.17 0.66 -23.64
C ASP A 136 26.10 1.79 -23.20
N TRP A 137 26.11 2.91 -23.93
CA TRP A 137 26.96 4.04 -23.55
C TRP A 137 26.43 4.77 -22.32
N LEU A 138 25.10 4.89 -22.19
CA LEU A 138 24.48 5.46 -21.01
C LEU A 138 24.71 4.59 -19.77
N THR A 139 24.67 3.27 -19.88
CA THR A 139 24.90 2.37 -18.75
C THR A 139 26.37 2.08 -18.48
N GLY A 140 27.26 2.36 -19.44
CA GLY A 140 28.67 1.99 -19.40
C GLY A 140 28.94 0.57 -19.91
N GLY A 141 27.90 -0.20 -20.26
CA GLY A 141 27.98 -1.51 -20.88
C GLY A 141 28.38 -2.67 -19.95
N ASP A 142 28.63 -2.38 -18.68
CA ASP A 142 28.94 -3.36 -17.63
C ASP A 142 27.88 -3.29 -16.53
N CYS A 143 26.83 -4.11 -16.66
CA CYS A 143 25.71 -4.14 -15.71
C CYS A 143 26.10 -4.70 -14.34
N ASP A 144 27.26 -5.36 -14.23
CA ASP A 144 27.80 -5.92 -13.00
C ASP A 144 28.78 -4.95 -12.29
N ALA A 145 28.85 -3.69 -12.73
CA ALA A 145 29.84 -2.73 -12.24
C ALA A 145 29.73 -2.43 -10.73
N GLY A 146 28.57 -2.65 -10.10
CA GLY A 146 28.37 -2.34 -8.68
C GLY A 146 28.46 -0.84 -8.39
N THR A 147 27.90 -0.01 -9.27
CA THR A 147 28.02 1.45 -9.18
C THR A 147 26.68 2.15 -9.32
N ASN A 148 26.45 3.15 -8.48
CA ASN A 148 25.40 4.14 -8.68
C ASN A 148 26.02 5.43 -9.26
N SER A 149 25.53 5.87 -10.41
CA SER A 149 26.08 7.01 -11.14
C SER A 149 25.03 7.73 -11.97
N THR A 150 25.38 8.91 -12.48
CA THR A 150 24.50 9.70 -13.34
C THR A 150 25.12 9.84 -14.72
N SER A 151 24.38 9.41 -15.73
CA SER A 151 24.64 9.68 -17.14
C SER A 151 23.83 10.89 -17.58
N ARG A 152 24.31 11.61 -18.60
CA ARG A 152 23.72 12.90 -18.97
C ARG A 152 23.53 13.00 -20.47
N VAL A 153 22.35 13.47 -20.86
CA VAL A 153 22.05 13.85 -22.25
C VAL A 153 21.95 15.38 -22.29
N TYR A 154 22.67 15.99 -23.23
CA TYR A 154 22.76 17.43 -23.40
C TYR A 154 22.15 17.84 -24.73
N VAL A 155 21.35 18.89 -24.69
CA VAL A 155 20.88 19.62 -25.87
C VAL A 155 21.33 21.07 -25.69
N VAL A 156 22.28 21.49 -26.52
CA VAL A 156 22.83 22.84 -26.49
C VAL A 156 22.28 23.60 -27.69
N ILE A 157 21.64 24.73 -27.42
CA ILE A 157 21.10 25.61 -28.46
C ILE A 157 21.87 26.93 -28.44
N GLU A 158 22.34 27.36 -29.60
CA GLU A 158 23.25 28.49 -29.77
C GLU A 158 22.76 29.42 -30.90
N ASP A 159 22.89 30.75 -30.68
CA ASP A 159 22.84 31.72 -31.78
C ASP A 159 24.26 31.90 -32.34
N PRO A 160 24.54 31.45 -33.58
CA PRO A 160 25.88 31.49 -34.15
C PRO A 160 26.43 32.91 -34.35
N ASN A 161 25.60 33.95 -34.17
CA ASN A 161 26.00 35.34 -34.30
C ASN A 161 26.44 35.97 -32.96
N LEU A 162 26.36 35.25 -31.85
CA LEU A 162 26.58 35.77 -30.50
C LEU A 162 27.56 34.87 -29.74
N GLU A 163 28.63 35.44 -29.19
CA GLU A 163 29.74 34.67 -28.58
C GLU A 163 29.41 34.06 -27.19
N SER A 164 28.22 34.28 -26.60
CA SER A 164 28.01 33.90 -25.19
C SER A 164 26.55 33.68 -24.75
N THR A 165 25.69 33.13 -25.60
CA THR A 165 24.30 32.82 -25.20
C THR A 165 23.90 31.44 -25.62
N ASP A 166 24.34 30.48 -24.80
CA ASP A 166 23.99 29.08 -24.95
C ASP A 166 22.91 28.75 -23.93
N GLU A 167 21.77 28.28 -24.42
CA GLU A 167 20.79 27.61 -23.57
C GLU A 167 21.15 26.12 -23.55
N ASN A 168 21.69 25.68 -22.41
CA ASN A 168 22.03 24.28 -22.18
C ASN A 168 20.90 23.61 -21.41
N HIS A 169 20.29 22.62 -22.04
CA HIS A 169 19.33 21.73 -21.41
C HIS A 169 19.95 20.37 -21.16
N GLN A 170 19.86 19.89 -19.93
CA GLN A 170 20.38 18.60 -19.52
C GLN A 170 19.25 17.68 -19.02
N PHE A 171 19.37 16.41 -19.37
CA PHE A 171 18.57 15.32 -18.80
C PHE A 171 19.51 14.40 -18.04
N ASP A 172 19.30 14.30 -16.73
CA ASP A 172 20.05 13.41 -15.86
C ASP A 172 19.35 12.04 -15.83
N ILE A 173 20.12 11.00 -16.14
CA ILE A 173 19.69 9.60 -16.13
C ILE A 173 20.46 8.92 -15.00
N THR A 174 19.76 8.47 -13.97
CA THR A 174 20.35 7.68 -12.90
C THR A 174 20.56 6.26 -13.39
N VAL A 175 21.79 5.78 -13.26
CA VAL A 175 22.19 4.41 -13.57
C VAL A 175 22.58 3.77 -12.26
N ASP A 176 21.69 2.93 -11.73
CA ASP A 176 21.83 2.30 -10.43
C ASP A 176 22.13 0.81 -10.58
N LEU A 177 23.41 0.47 -10.54
CA LEU A 177 23.93 -0.90 -10.67
C LEU A 177 24.49 -1.43 -9.36
N ASP A 178 24.20 -0.78 -8.23
CA ASP A 178 24.65 -1.19 -6.91
C ASP A 178 23.45 -1.69 -6.10
N PRO A 179 23.21 -3.01 -6.04
CA PRO A 179 22.06 -3.54 -5.33
C PRO A 179 22.22 -3.32 -3.81
N PRO A 180 21.11 -3.28 -3.05
CA PRO A 180 21.18 -3.15 -1.60
C PRO A 180 21.90 -4.35 -0.96
N GLY A 181 22.28 -4.18 0.31
CA GLY A 181 22.79 -5.27 1.14
C GLY A 181 21.71 -6.30 1.47
N ALA A 182 22.11 -7.56 1.65
CA ALA A 182 21.22 -8.62 2.10
C ALA A 182 20.85 -8.42 3.58
N PRO A 183 19.56 -8.49 3.96
CA PRO A 183 19.16 -8.47 5.36
C PRO A 183 19.57 -9.76 6.08
N GLU A 184 19.46 -9.78 7.41
CA GLU A 184 19.70 -10.97 8.24
C GLU A 184 18.40 -11.50 8.83
N LEU A 185 17.99 -12.71 8.46
CA LEU A 185 16.79 -13.35 9.00
C LEU A 185 17.07 -13.84 10.42
N THR A 186 16.30 -13.35 11.39
CA THR A 186 16.57 -13.55 12.83
C THR A 186 15.63 -14.54 13.52
N ASP A 187 14.37 -14.61 13.11
CA ASP A 187 13.38 -15.54 13.68
C ASP A 187 12.37 -16.02 12.64
N VAL A 188 11.97 -17.30 12.77
CA VAL A 188 10.82 -17.90 12.08
C VAL A 188 10.02 -18.69 13.11
N SER A 189 8.88 -18.15 13.50
CA SER A 189 7.98 -18.72 14.51
C SER A 189 6.75 -19.36 13.86
N PRO A 190 6.39 -20.60 14.22
CA PRO A 190 5.28 -21.30 13.57
C PRO A 190 3.91 -20.96 14.18
N GLY A 191 2.90 -20.87 13.31
CA GLY A 191 1.47 -20.82 13.65
C GLY A 191 0.67 -21.79 12.79
N ASP A 192 -0.66 -21.76 12.95
CA ASP A 192 -1.58 -22.58 12.14
C ASP A 192 -1.62 -22.06 10.70
N ARG A 193 -1.06 -22.84 9.78
CA ARG A 193 -0.85 -22.47 8.36
C ARG A 193 -0.22 -21.09 8.21
N ARG A 194 0.72 -20.78 9.10
CA ARG A 194 1.31 -19.46 9.23
C ARG A 194 2.77 -19.56 9.68
N LEU A 195 3.59 -18.67 9.16
CA LEU A 195 4.96 -18.45 9.66
C LEU A 195 5.12 -16.96 9.96
N ASP A 196 5.48 -16.63 11.19
CA ASP A 196 5.88 -15.28 11.60
C ASP A 196 7.38 -15.12 11.42
N LEU A 197 7.80 -14.09 10.68
CA LEU A 197 9.18 -13.80 10.37
C LEU A 197 9.61 -12.50 11.01
N SER A 198 10.88 -12.43 11.38
CA SER A 198 11.53 -11.19 11.80
C SER A 198 12.97 -11.18 11.32
N TRP A 199 13.43 -10.04 10.81
CA TRP A 199 14.80 -9.83 10.35
C TRP A 199 15.37 -8.53 10.88
N SER A 200 16.67 -8.37 10.73
CA SER A 200 17.37 -7.09 10.92
C SER A 200 18.03 -6.67 9.62
N ASP A 201 18.07 -5.38 9.38
CA ASP A 201 18.80 -4.80 8.25
C ASP A 201 19.67 -3.65 8.76
N GLU A 202 20.93 -3.97 9.03
CA GLU A 202 21.95 -2.97 9.34
C GLU A 202 22.80 -2.63 8.11
N SER A 203 22.57 -3.34 7.00
CA SER A 203 23.36 -3.23 5.78
C SER A 203 22.92 -2.06 4.91
N ASN A 204 21.62 -1.74 4.95
CA ASN A 204 21.02 -0.68 4.16
C ASN A 204 20.80 0.57 5.01
N THR A 205 21.23 1.72 4.49
CA THR A 205 21.02 3.03 5.13
C THR A 205 19.90 3.85 4.51
N ASP A 206 19.48 3.46 3.31
CA ASP A 206 18.40 4.09 2.56
C ASP A 206 17.07 3.35 2.77
N ASP A 207 15.98 3.97 2.37
CA ASP A 207 14.65 3.36 2.45
C ASP A 207 14.55 2.21 1.44
N VAL A 208 14.63 0.98 1.95
CA VAL A 208 14.42 -0.25 1.18
C VAL A 208 13.08 -0.89 1.54
N THR A 209 12.52 -1.64 0.60
CA THR A 209 11.43 -2.58 0.86
C THR A 209 11.97 -4.01 0.87
N TYR A 210 11.15 -4.98 1.24
CA TYR A 210 11.57 -6.38 1.31
C TYR A 210 10.67 -7.28 0.49
N THR A 211 11.28 -8.32 -0.08
CA THR A 211 10.59 -9.48 -0.64
C THR A 211 10.89 -10.71 0.22
N VAL A 212 9.85 -11.38 0.68
CA VAL A 212 9.94 -12.65 1.43
C VAL A 212 9.71 -13.79 0.46
N TYR A 213 10.60 -14.78 0.45
CA TYR A 213 10.52 -15.98 -0.39
C TYR A 213 10.35 -17.24 0.45
N TRP A 214 9.47 -18.16 0.05
CA TRP A 214 9.33 -19.48 0.68
C TRP A 214 9.09 -20.61 -0.32
N ASP A 215 9.63 -21.79 -0.01
CA ASP A 215 9.50 -23.01 -0.83
C ASP A 215 9.60 -24.27 0.06
N ASP A 216 8.91 -25.36 -0.31
CA ASP A 216 8.89 -26.61 0.45
C ASP A 216 10.06 -27.57 0.13
N GLN A 217 10.89 -27.22 -0.87
CA GLN A 217 12.13 -27.91 -1.24
C GLN A 217 13.35 -27.06 -0.88
N SER A 218 13.54 -25.94 -1.58
CA SER A 218 14.76 -25.12 -1.51
C SER A 218 14.61 -23.79 -2.22
N LEU A 219 15.28 -22.77 -1.70
CA LEU A 219 15.48 -21.49 -2.39
C LEU A 219 16.84 -21.51 -3.10
N VAL A 220 16.81 -21.42 -4.43
CA VAL A 220 18.00 -21.31 -5.26
C VAL A 220 18.03 -19.89 -5.82
N GLU A 221 18.96 -19.08 -5.34
CA GLU A 221 19.04 -17.65 -5.67
C GLU A 221 19.15 -17.36 -7.17
N SER A 222 19.78 -18.25 -7.94
CA SER A 222 19.85 -18.12 -9.41
C SER A 222 18.54 -18.44 -10.15
N ASP A 223 17.55 -19.02 -9.46
CA ASP A 223 16.23 -19.36 -10.02
C ASP A 223 15.17 -19.43 -8.91
N LEU A 224 14.55 -18.29 -8.62
CA LEU A 224 13.46 -18.16 -7.65
C LEU A 224 12.08 -18.36 -8.27
N SER A 225 11.99 -18.68 -9.57
CA SER A 225 10.71 -18.92 -10.24
C SER A 225 9.83 -20.02 -9.63
N PRO A 226 10.34 -21.09 -8.99
CA PRO A 226 9.49 -22.07 -8.31
C PRO A 226 9.01 -21.61 -6.93
N ALA A 227 9.69 -20.64 -6.32
CA ALA A 227 9.38 -20.18 -4.97
C ALA A 227 8.14 -19.30 -4.95
N HIS A 228 7.43 -19.32 -3.82
CA HIS A 228 6.42 -18.33 -3.52
C HIS A 228 7.08 -17.06 -2.98
N SER A 229 6.47 -15.90 -3.22
CA SER A 229 7.02 -14.62 -2.80
C SER A 229 5.95 -13.59 -2.47
N GLU A 230 6.25 -12.70 -1.53
CA GLU A 230 5.50 -11.47 -1.27
C GLU A 230 6.47 -10.28 -1.23
N SER A 231 6.19 -9.24 -2.03
CA SER A 231 7.05 -8.06 -2.18
C SER A 231 6.41 -6.78 -1.62
N GLY A 232 7.21 -5.73 -1.44
CA GLY A 232 6.74 -4.42 -1.01
C GLY A 232 6.52 -4.29 0.51
N ILE A 233 7.14 -5.18 1.29
CA ILE A 233 7.08 -5.15 2.74
C ILE A 233 8.00 -4.02 3.24
N THR A 234 7.49 -3.16 4.13
CA THR A 234 8.24 -1.99 4.65
C THR A 234 8.72 -2.16 6.10
N ASP A 235 8.17 -3.13 6.82
CA ASP A 235 8.57 -3.45 8.19
C ASP A 235 9.63 -4.57 8.21
N THR A 236 10.37 -4.72 9.31
CA THR A 236 11.37 -5.79 9.48
C THR A 236 10.77 -7.10 10.04
N GLY A 237 9.54 -7.39 9.64
CA GLY A 237 8.80 -8.58 10.01
C GLY A 237 7.58 -8.76 9.13
N TYR A 238 7.22 -10.01 8.90
CA TYR A 238 6.09 -10.38 8.03
C TYR A 238 5.48 -11.68 8.51
N ALA A 239 4.17 -11.84 8.34
CA ALA A 239 3.49 -13.10 8.62
C ALA A 239 3.00 -13.68 7.31
N ILE A 240 3.56 -14.81 6.91
CA ILE A 240 3.07 -15.55 5.74
C ILE A 240 1.73 -16.18 6.14
N GLU A 241 0.65 -15.67 5.57
CA GLU A 241 -0.73 -16.16 5.72
C GLU A 241 -1.27 -16.56 4.35
N ASP A 242 -0.69 -17.63 3.80
CA ASP A 242 -0.92 -18.08 2.43
C ASP A 242 -1.50 -19.51 2.43
N ASP A 243 -2.38 -19.82 1.47
CA ASP A 243 -3.02 -21.14 1.38
C ASP A 243 -2.07 -22.24 0.88
N THR A 244 -0.86 -21.86 0.47
CA THR A 244 0.26 -22.75 0.17
C THR A 244 0.91 -23.35 1.41
N LEU A 245 0.70 -22.77 2.60
CA LEU A 245 1.27 -23.30 3.85
C LEU A 245 0.43 -24.45 4.41
N ASP A 246 0.98 -25.65 4.34
CA ASP A 246 0.46 -26.83 5.02
C ASP A 246 1.14 -27.11 6.37
N ASN A 247 0.33 -27.38 7.39
CA ASN A 247 0.82 -27.76 8.71
C ASN A 247 1.62 -29.08 8.66
N GLY A 248 2.75 -29.10 9.35
CA GLY A 248 3.66 -30.24 9.41
C GLY A 248 4.59 -30.37 8.20
N VAL A 249 4.48 -29.49 7.20
CA VAL A 249 5.42 -29.38 6.07
C VAL A 249 6.48 -28.33 6.41
N ALA A 250 7.75 -28.65 6.16
CA ALA A 250 8.85 -27.71 6.38
C ALA A 250 9.05 -26.84 5.14
N TYR A 251 9.16 -25.53 5.33
CA TYR A 251 9.43 -24.55 4.30
C TYR A 251 10.78 -23.88 4.59
N VAL A 252 11.58 -23.72 3.54
CA VAL A 252 12.77 -22.87 3.54
C VAL A 252 12.29 -21.45 3.29
N VAL A 253 12.72 -20.51 4.13
CA VAL A 253 12.35 -19.09 4.02
C VAL A 253 13.59 -18.22 3.99
N ALA A 254 13.57 -17.20 3.14
CA ALA A 254 14.60 -16.17 3.04
C ALA A 254 13.95 -14.83 2.69
N VAL A 255 14.72 -13.75 2.81
CA VAL A 255 14.27 -12.37 2.59
C VAL A 255 15.34 -11.64 1.80
N ALA A 256 14.93 -10.86 0.81
CA ALA A 256 15.79 -9.91 0.11
C ALA A 256 15.30 -8.48 0.35
N ALA A 257 16.21 -7.53 0.31
CA ALA A 257 15.91 -6.11 0.31
C ALA A 257 15.82 -5.61 -1.14
N VAL A 258 15.00 -4.59 -1.38
CA VAL A 258 14.75 -3.99 -2.69
C VAL A 258 14.85 -2.48 -2.55
N ASP A 259 15.72 -1.85 -3.35
CA ASP A 259 15.93 -0.40 -3.34
C ASP A 259 14.87 0.35 -4.18
N ASP A 260 14.97 1.69 -4.22
CA ASP A 260 14.06 2.56 -4.98
C ASP A 260 14.32 2.55 -6.51
N ALA A 261 15.35 1.83 -6.96
CA ALA A 261 15.58 1.49 -8.36
C ALA A 261 15.08 0.08 -8.70
N ASP A 262 14.41 -0.60 -7.77
CA ASP A 262 13.99 -2.01 -7.85
C ASP A 262 15.16 -2.98 -8.11
N ASN A 263 16.38 -2.68 -7.65
CA ASN A 263 17.42 -3.69 -7.53
C ASN A 263 17.16 -4.52 -6.27
N GLU A 264 17.22 -5.83 -6.42
CA GLU A 264 17.08 -6.78 -5.32
C GLU A 264 18.46 -7.19 -4.79
N SER A 265 18.61 -7.25 -3.48
CA SER A 265 19.81 -7.76 -2.84
C SER A 265 19.93 -9.27 -2.96
N GLY A 266 21.10 -9.79 -2.58
CA GLY A 266 21.21 -11.23 -2.35
C GLY A 266 20.27 -11.70 -1.23
N LEU A 267 19.94 -12.99 -1.22
CA LEU A 267 19.09 -13.56 -0.18
C LEU A 267 19.77 -13.47 1.20
N SER A 268 18.96 -13.24 2.23
CA SER A 268 19.36 -13.47 3.61
C SER A 268 19.76 -14.92 3.88
N ASN A 269 20.26 -15.19 5.08
CA ASN A 269 20.41 -16.57 5.55
C ASN A 269 19.05 -17.30 5.52
N SER A 270 19.05 -18.51 4.95
CA SER A 270 17.84 -19.34 4.92
C SER A 270 17.55 -19.94 6.30
N MET A 271 16.28 -19.94 6.71
CA MET A 271 15.79 -20.68 7.88
C MET A 271 14.65 -21.63 7.53
N LEU A 272 14.47 -22.67 8.35
CA LEU A 272 13.37 -23.62 8.21
C LEU A 272 12.23 -23.24 9.15
N GLY A 273 11.03 -23.08 8.60
CA GLY A 273 9.78 -22.96 9.34
C GLY A 273 8.91 -24.20 9.11
N THR A 274 8.17 -24.65 10.11
CA THR A 274 7.18 -25.72 9.94
C THR A 274 5.89 -25.27 10.61
N PRO A 275 4.88 -24.83 9.85
CA PRO A 275 3.59 -24.46 10.40
C PRO A 275 3.03 -25.60 11.26
N ILE A 276 2.41 -25.25 12.38
CA ILE A 276 1.84 -26.21 13.33
C ILE A 276 0.38 -25.90 13.53
N GLU A 277 -0.44 -26.94 13.52
CA GLU A 277 -1.86 -26.80 13.87
C GLU A 277 -1.96 -26.28 15.31
N THR A 278 -2.47 -25.06 15.48
CA THR A 278 -2.77 -24.52 16.80
C THR A 278 -4.22 -24.78 17.12
N LEU A 279 -4.48 -25.77 17.98
CA LEU A 279 -5.82 -26.02 18.46
C LEU A 279 -6.28 -24.85 19.33
N ASP A 280 -7.46 -24.31 19.04
CA ASP A 280 -8.10 -23.42 19.99
C ASP A 280 -8.51 -24.19 21.26
N PHE A 281 -8.86 -23.47 22.33
CA PHE A 281 -9.27 -24.11 23.59
C PHE A 281 -10.43 -25.11 23.38
N TRP A 282 -11.32 -24.83 22.43
CA TRP A 282 -12.52 -25.61 22.18
C TRP A 282 -12.21 -26.92 21.45
N GLU A 283 -11.30 -26.90 20.48
CA GLU A 283 -10.80 -28.07 19.76
C GLU A 283 -9.92 -28.95 20.65
N LEU A 284 -9.07 -28.35 21.49
CA LEU A 284 -8.33 -29.08 22.52
C LEU A 284 -9.26 -29.73 23.55
N TYR A 285 -10.31 -29.01 23.96
CA TYR A 285 -11.33 -29.54 24.86
C TYR A 285 -12.06 -30.75 24.25
N GLN A 286 -12.47 -30.65 22.98
CA GLN A 286 -13.16 -31.76 22.31
C GLN A 286 -12.23 -32.95 22.06
N SER A 287 -11.02 -32.72 21.56
CA SER A 287 -10.03 -33.79 21.29
C SER A 287 -9.58 -34.51 22.57
N SER A 288 -9.58 -33.83 23.73
CA SER A 288 -9.35 -34.43 25.05
C SER A 288 -10.58 -35.16 25.65
N GLY A 289 -11.64 -35.37 24.86
CA GLY A 289 -12.83 -36.10 25.28
C GLY A 289 -13.86 -35.22 26.01
N GLY A 290 -13.78 -33.90 25.84
CA GLY A 290 -14.77 -32.96 26.31
C GLY A 290 -16.14 -33.25 25.71
N THR A 291 -17.10 -33.60 26.57
CA THR A 291 -18.47 -33.95 26.14
C THR A 291 -19.45 -32.78 26.26
N ASP A 292 -19.00 -31.59 26.67
CA ASP A 292 -19.88 -30.42 26.71
C ASP A 292 -20.23 -30.04 25.26
N PRO A 293 -21.51 -30.01 24.86
CA PRO A 293 -21.95 -29.67 23.51
C PRO A 293 -21.80 -28.18 23.14
N GLY A 294 -21.05 -27.37 23.91
CA GLY A 294 -20.70 -26.00 23.52
C GLY A 294 -21.88 -25.05 23.45
N GLY A 295 -22.94 -25.35 24.20
CA GLY A 295 -24.21 -24.65 24.11
C GLY A 295 -25.02 -24.81 25.37
N TYR A 296 -24.92 -23.82 26.26
CA TYR A 296 -25.48 -23.79 27.61
C TYR A 296 -27.02 -23.91 27.77
N CYS A 297 -27.77 -24.39 26.76
CA CYS A 297 -29.22 -24.60 26.79
C CYS A 297 -29.63 -25.95 26.17
N PHE A 298 -29.32 -27.04 26.87
CA PHE A 298 -29.53 -28.44 26.45
C PHE A 298 -30.99 -28.76 26.07
N ILE A 299 -31.95 -28.34 26.91
CA ILE A 299 -33.38 -28.65 26.71
C ILE A 299 -33.95 -27.88 25.51
N ALA A 300 -33.57 -26.61 25.33
CA ALA A 300 -34.02 -25.80 24.19
C ALA A 300 -33.48 -26.38 22.88
N THR A 301 -32.21 -26.76 22.83
CA THR A 301 -31.59 -27.38 21.66
C THR A 301 -32.27 -28.70 21.30
N ALA A 302 -32.56 -29.55 22.30
CA ALA A 302 -33.30 -30.79 22.10
C ALA A 302 -34.74 -30.57 21.61
N ALA A 303 -35.40 -29.49 22.06
CA ALA A 303 -36.78 -29.18 21.66
C ALA A 303 -36.88 -28.68 20.22
N TRP A 304 -36.05 -27.73 19.77
CA TRP A 304 -36.17 -27.11 18.44
C TRP A 304 -35.35 -27.76 17.32
N GLY A 305 -34.29 -28.51 17.64
CA GLY A 305 -33.63 -29.41 16.69
C GLY A 305 -32.56 -28.81 15.77
N HIS A 306 -32.28 -27.49 15.84
CA HIS A 306 -31.19 -26.78 15.16
C HIS A 306 -30.87 -25.47 15.91
N PRO A 307 -29.71 -24.81 15.71
CA PRO A 307 -29.40 -23.56 16.41
C PRO A 307 -30.27 -22.40 15.88
N MET A 308 -31.44 -22.22 16.48
CA MET A 308 -32.22 -20.98 16.36
C MET A 308 -31.62 -19.92 17.29
N ALA A 309 -30.71 -19.11 16.76
CA ALA A 309 -29.99 -18.07 17.50
C ALA A 309 -30.93 -17.17 18.33
N THR A 310 -32.08 -16.76 17.79
CA THR A 310 -32.96 -15.77 18.44
C THR A 310 -33.60 -16.27 19.74
N HIS A 311 -34.09 -17.51 19.78
CA HIS A 311 -34.75 -18.05 20.98
C HIS A 311 -33.73 -18.48 22.05
N LEU A 312 -32.59 -19.05 21.63
CA LEU A 312 -31.51 -19.40 22.55
C LEU A 312 -30.84 -18.16 23.13
N ASN A 313 -30.60 -17.12 22.33
CA ASN A 313 -29.99 -15.89 22.82
C ASN A 313 -30.88 -15.17 23.82
N ALA A 314 -32.21 -15.15 23.61
CA ALA A 314 -33.14 -14.59 24.61
C ALA A 314 -33.05 -15.32 25.97
N LEU A 315 -33.06 -16.65 25.96
CA LEU A 315 -32.93 -17.44 27.20
C LEU A 315 -31.56 -17.28 27.86
N ARG A 316 -30.48 -17.16 27.08
CA ARG A 316 -29.12 -16.87 27.57
C ARG A 316 -29.05 -15.50 28.23
N SER A 317 -29.55 -14.46 27.56
CA SER A 317 -29.61 -13.11 28.13
C SER A 317 -30.43 -13.09 29.41
N PHE A 318 -31.54 -13.83 29.49
CA PHE A 318 -32.33 -13.95 30.71
C PHE A 318 -31.57 -14.63 31.85
N ARG A 319 -30.87 -15.73 31.55
CA ARG A 319 -29.97 -16.37 32.52
C ARG A 319 -28.94 -15.37 33.04
N ASP A 320 -28.28 -14.65 32.15
CA ASP A 320 -27.12 -13.81 32.49
C ASP A 320 -27.54 -12.52 33.19
N GLN A 321 -28.61 -11.87 32.74
CA GLN A 321 -29.04 -10.56 33.25
C GLN A 321 -30.05 -10.65 34.40
N VAL A 322 -30.82 -11.75 34.49
CA VAL A 322 -31.91 -11.86 35.48
C VAL A 322 -31.64 -12.95 36.53
N LEU A 323 -31.12 -14.12 36.13
CA LEU A 323 -30.90 -15.22 37.08
C LEU A 323 -29.56 -15.12 37.81
N MET A 324 -28.46 -14.88 37.09
CA MET A 324 -27.11 -14.85 37.67
C MET A 324 -26.87 -13.77 38.73
N PRO A 325 -27.53 -12.59 38.73
CA PRO A 325 -27.36 -11.61 39.81
C PRO A 325 -27.95 -12.04 41.16
N THR A 326 -28.78 -13.09 41.22
CA THR A 326 -29.45 -13.53 42.46
C THR A 326 -28.97 -14.92 42.89
N ALA A 327 -28.75 -15.12 44.20
CA ALA A 327 -28.33 -16.42 44.74
C ALA A 327 -29.35 -17.56 44.44
N VAL A 328 -30.64 -17.22 44.40
CA VAL A 328 -31.70 -18.17 44.04
C VAL A 328 -31.62 -18.54 42.55
N GLY A 329 -31.38 -17.55 41.67
CA GLY A 329 -31.21 -17.80 40.24
C GLY A 329 -29.96 -18.63 39.94
N GLN A 330 -28.85 -18.38 40.64
CA GLN A 330 -27.64 -19.20 40.54
C GLN A 330 -27.90 -20.67 40.93
N SER A 331 -28.64 -20.92 42.01
CA SER A 331 -29.03 -22.27 42.44
C SER A 331 -29.95 -22.98 41.43
N PHE A 332 -30.90 -22.24 40.83
CA PHE A 332 -31.75 -22.75 39.77
C PHE A 332 -30.93 -23.14 38.53
N VAL A 333 -30.02 -22.28 38.10
CA VAL A 333 -29.13 -22.53 36.96
C VAL A 333 -28.20 -23.73 37.23
N ALA A 334 -27.63 -23.82 38.44
CA ALA A 334 -26.82 -24.97 38.84
C ALA A 334 -27.62 -26.30 38.81
N SER A 335 -28.87 -26.25 39.28
CA SER A 335 -29.77 -27.41 39.23
C SER A 335 -30.14 -27.78 37.79
N TYR A 336 -30.39 -26.77 36.94
CA TYR A 336 -30.62 -26.96 35.51
C TYR A 336 -29.42 -27.63 34.83
N TYR A 337 -28.18 -27.23 35.12
CA TYR A 337 -27.00 -27.90 34.57
C TYR A 337 -26.81 -29.32 35.09
N ARG A 338 -27.12 -29.57 36.37
CA ARG A 338 -26.98 -30.91 36.96
C ARG A 338 -27.96 -31.93 36.35
N TRP A 339 -29.17 -31.50 36.01
CA TRP A 339 -30.26 -32.40 35.58
C TRP A 339 -30.67 -32.24 34.11
N GLY A 340 -30.39 -31.11 33.49
CA GLY A 340 -30.87 -30.73 32.16
C GLY A 340 -30.37 -31.63 31.05
N ARG A 341 -29.16 -32.21 31.18
CA ARG A 341 -28.61 -33.18 30.22
C ARG A 341 -29.48 -34.44 30.08
N PHE A 342 -30.00 -34.95 31.19
CA PHE A 342 -30.82 -36.16 31.20
C PHE A 342 -32.21 -35.89 30.60
N ALA A 343 -32.79 -34.73 30.91
CA ALA A 343 -34.03 -34.29 30.31
C ALA A 343 -33.89 -34.08 28.79
N ALA A 344 -32.80 -33.46 28.35
CA ALA A 344 -32.52 -33.26 26.92
C ALA A 344 -32.34 -34.59 26.17
N ALA A 345 -31.63 -35.56 26.74
CA ALA A 345 -31.46 -36.89 26.17
C ALA A 345 -32.80 -37.64 26.00
N PHE A 346 -33.77 -37.42 26.88
CA PHE A 346 -35.11 -38.00 26.77
C PHE A 346 -36.00 -37.28 25.73
N ILE A 347 -35.85 -35.96 25.60
CA ILE A 347 -36.62 -35.12 24.68
C ILE A 347 -36.12 -35.28 23.23
N ALA A 348 -34.80 -35.38 23.04
CA ALA A 348 -34.18 -35.40 21.73
C ALA A 348 -34.71 -36.50 20.79
N PRO A 349 -34.93 -37.77 21.18
CA PRO A 349 -35.37 -38.81 20.24
C PRO A 349 -36.86 -38.79 19.92
N SER A 350 -37.71 -38.08 20.68
CA SER A 350 -39.18 -38.23 20.58
C SER A 350 -39.88 -36.96 20.04
N PRO A 351 -40.58 -37.02 18.90
CA PRO A 351 -41.29 -35.86 18.32
C PRO A 351 -42.33 -35.25 19.28
N THR A 352 -43.02 -36.10 20.05
CA THR A 352 -44.05 -35.66 21.01
C THR A 352 -43.44 -34.93 22.20
N ALA A 353 -42.32 -35.39 22.76
CA ALA A 353 -41.66 -34.68 23.86
C ALA A 353 -41.03 -33.37 23.39
N ARG A 354 -40.50 -33.32 22.15
CA ARG A 354 -40.07 -32.06 21.54
C ARG A 354 -41.21 -31.06 21.46
N PHE A 355 -42.40 -31.49 21.00
CA PHE A 355 -43.58 -30.61 20.94
C PHE A 355 -43.97 -30.08 22.33
N VAL A 356 -44.05 -30.95 23.33
CA VAL A 356 -44.36 -30.55 24.71
C VAL A 356 -43.30 -29.59 25.26
N ALA A 357 -42.01 -29.87 25.04
CA ALA A 357 -40.93 -29.01 25.47
C ALA A 357 -41.00 -27.62 24.82
N ARG A 358 -41.32 -27.53 23.51
CA ARG A 358 -41.54 -26.24 22.84
C ARG A 358 -42.71 -25.49 23.47
N VAL A 359 -43.85 -26.14 23.68
CA VAL A 359 -45.03 -25.51 24.30
C VAL A 359 -44.71 -24.96 25.70
N LEU A 360 -43.91 -25.68 26.49
CA LEU A 360 -43.49 -25.24 27.83
C LEU A 360 -42.44 -24.11 27.79
N LEU A 361 -41.54 -24.13 26.80
CA LEU A 361 -40.45 -23.16 26.71
C LEU A 361 -40.87 -21.85 26.02
N VAL A 362 -41.86 -21.87 25.12
CA VAL A 362 -42.35 -20.65 24.44
C VAL A 362 -42.72 -19.52 25.40
N PRO A 363 -43.53 -19.72 26.47
CA PRO A 363 -43.83 -18.63 27.40
C PRO A 363 -42.58 -18.12 28.15
N LEU A 364 -41.60 -18.99 28.42
CA LEU A 364 -40.34 -18.61 29.05
C LEU A 364 -39.45 -17.81 28.09
N VAL A 365 -39.40 -18.17 26.81
CA VAL A 365 -38.67 -17.37 25.81
C VAL A 365 -39.30 -15.99 25.67
N TRP A 366 -40.62 -15.92 25.66
CA TRP A 366 -41.34 -14.66 25.54
C TRP A 366 -41.12 -13.77 26.78
N LEU A 367 -41.14 -14.36 27.98
CA LEU A 367 -40.75 -13.68 29.22
C LEU A 367 -39.30 -13.18 29.16
N ALA A 368 -38.38 -14.04 28.73
CA ALA A 368 -36.97 -13.71 28.59
C ALA A 368 -36.75 -12.53 27.64
N GLN A 369 -37.40 -12.54 26.47
CA GLN A 369 -37.37 -11.44 25.50
C GLN A 369 -37.94 -10.14 26.08
N TRP A 370 -38.98 -10.24 26.90
CA TRP A 370 -39.58 -9.10 27.57
C TRP A 370 -38.63 -8.50 28.62
N THR A 371 -38.08 -9.32 29.51
CA THR A 371 -37.20 -8.83 30.60
C THR A 371 -35.85 -8.31 30.12
N THR A 372 -35.37 -8.79 28.97
CA THR A 372 -34.05 -8.41 28.41
C THR A 372 -34.15 -7.38 27.28
N GLY A 373 -35.34 -6.81 27.03
CA GLY A 373 -35.53 -5.71 26.08
C GLY A 373 -35.48 -6.08 24.61
N ALA A 374 -35.51 -7.38 24.27
CA ALA A 374 -35.37 -7.86 22.90
C ALA A 374 -36.62 -7.64 22.01
N ASN A 375 -37.78 -7.27 22.57
CA ASN A 375 -38.97 -6.92 21.79
C ASN A 375 -39.92 -5.96 22.55
N PRO A 376 -39.76 -4.62 22.42
CA PRO A 376 -40.58 -3.65 23.17
C PRO A 376 -42.06 -3.64 22.78
N LEU A 377 -42.44 -4.17 21.61
CA LEU A 377 -43.83 -4.21 21.14
C LEU A 377 -44.68 -5.28 21.85
N GLY A 378 -44.08 -6.40 22.28
CA GLY A 378 -44.78 -7.44 23.03
C GLY A 378 -45.26 -6.94 24.39
N PHE A 379 -44.43 -6.16 25.08
CA PHE A 379 -44.74 -5.55 26.37
C PHE A 379 -46.00 -4.68 26.32
N TRP A 380 -46.13 -3.83 25.30
CA TRP A 380 -47.28 -2.96 25.13
C TRP A 380 -48.56 -3.71 24.72
N LEU A 381 -48.45 -4.78 23.94
CA LEU A 381 -49.60 -5.61 23.55
C LEU A 381 -50.20 -6.39 24.73
N LEU A 382 -49.38 -6.95 25.63
CA LEU A 382 -49.88 -7.63 26.83
C LEU A 382 -50.54 -6.67 27.83
N LEU A 383 -49.96 -5.48 28.03
CA LEU A 383 -50.59 -4.44 28.85
C LEU A 383 -51.93 -4.00 28.25
N GLY A 384 -52.02 -3.89 26.91
CA GLY A 384 -53.27 -3.63 26.21
C GLY A 384 -54.32 -4.73 26.42
N LEU A 385 -53.92 -6.00 26.34
CA LEU A 385 -54.80 -7.16 26.54
C LEU A 385 -55.29 -7.28 27.98
N MET A 386 -54.42 -7.07 28.97
CA MET A 386 -54.82 -7.01 30.39
C MET A 386 -55.75 -5.82 30.68
N ALA A 387 -55.50 -4.65 30.07
CA ALA A 387 -56.39 -3.50 30.22
C ALA A 387 -57.78 -3.73 29.59
N LEU A 388 -57.85 -4.45 28.45
CA LEU A 388 -59.10 -4.85 27.81
C LEU A 388 -59.87 -5.88 28.65
N LEU A 389 -59.19 -6.88 29.21
CA LEU A 389 -59.80 -7.86 30.11
C LEU A 389 -60.26 -7.22 31.43
N TRP A 390 -59.51 -6.24 31.95
CA TRP A 390 -59.89 -5.47 33.13
C TRP A 390 -61.11 -4.58 32.86
N ARG A 391 -61.18 -3.92 31.69
CA ARG A 391 -62.37 -3.16 31.25
C ARG A 391 -63.59 -4.04 31.02
N ALA A 392 -63.42 -5.22 30.43
CA ALA A 392 -64.52 -6.17 30.19
C ALA A 392 -65.09 -6.75 31.49
N ASN A 393 -64.28 -6.85 32.55
CA ASN A 393 -64.71 -7.31 33.86
C ASN A 393 -65.29 -6.18 34.74
N GLY A 394 -64.85 -4.93 34.53
CA GLY A 394 -65.30 -3.75 35.29
C GLY A 394 -66.66 -3.18 34.88
N SER A 395 -67.21 -3.55 33.72
CA SER A 395 -68.52 -3.04 33.25
C SER A 395 -69.74 -3.81 33.77
N ARG A 396 -69.55 -4.85 34.60
CA ARG A 396 -70.64 -5.67 35.17
C ARG A 396 -71.18 -5.22 36.52
N GLN A 397 -70.69 -4.12 37.10
CA GLN A 397 -71.20 -3.58 38.36
C GLN A 397 -71.39 -2.06 38.30
N ARG A 398 -72.54 -1.61 37.75
CA ARG A 398 -73.11 -0.31 38.09
C ARG A 398 -74.55 -0.52 38.61
N PRO A 399 -74.82 -0.28 39.90
CA PRO A 399 -76.17 -0.33 40.45
C PRO A 399 -76.99 0.88 39.97
N LEU A 400 -78.22 0.62 39.53
CA LEU A 400 -79.22 1.63 39.17
C LEU A 400 -79.67 2.36 40.44
N LEU A 401 -79.41 3.66 40.54
CA LEU A 401 -80.02 4.52 41.58
C LEU A 401 -81.43 4.92 41.13
N PRO A 402 -82.43 4.88 42.04
CA PRO A 402 -83.80 5.24 41.72
C PRO A 402 -83.98 6.75 41.59
N THR A 403 -84.79 7.12 40.60
CA THR A 403 -85.35 8.44 40.36
C THR A 403 -86.31 8.82 41.49
N GLU A 404 -86.05 9.92 42.20
CA GLU A 404 -87.11 10.64 42.92
C GLU A 404 -87.61 11.81 42.05
N VAL A 405 -88.93 11.83 41.90
CA VAL A 405 -89.76 12.84 41.25
C VAL A 405 -90.45 13.61 42.37
N THR A 406 -90.35 14.94 42.36
CA THR A 406 -91.39 15.95 42.65
C THR A 406 -90.73 17.33 42.49
N ALA A 407 -91.13 18.17 41.53
CA ALA A 407 -92.33 19.01 41.53
C ALA A 407 -92.21 20.21 42.48
#